data_AF-A0A9X5TYV8-F1
#
_entry.id   AF-A0A9X5TYV8-F1
#
_cell.length_a   1.000
_cell.length_b   1.000
_cell.length_c   1.000
_cell.angle_alpha   90.00
_cell.angle_beta   90.00
_cell.angle_gamma   90.00
#
_symmetry.space_group_name_H-M   'P 1'
#
loop_
_entity.id
_entity.type
_entity.pdbx_description
1 polymer ?
#
loop_
_entity_poly.entity_id
_entity_poly.type
_entity_poly.pdbx_seq_one_letter_code
_entity_poly.pdbx_strand_id
1 'polypeptide(L)'
;MNSDERGYVTVEHAIGFVAVTLVVGVIVAAAQAGMTGASLCQAVREGARAASIGAADPQGAASAAYPPGSYAVARSGGWVSVTGTAPYRGAAGWVGGIARCSVTTIDEGDLP
;
A
#
# COMPACT_ATOMS: atom_id res chain seq x y z
N MET A 1 -48.90 15.76 24.76
CA MET A 1 -48.13 15.56 23.51
C MET A 1 -46.71 15.23 23.93
N ASN A 2 -46.31 14.01 23.64
CA ASN A 2 -45.23 13.30 24.30
C ASN A 2 -43.86 13.81 23.77
N SER A 3 -43.09 14.45 24.64
CA SER A 3 -41.74 14.94 24.30
C SER A 3 -40.74 13.80 24.12
N ASP A 4 -41.05 12.62 24.67
CA ASP A 4 -40.24 11.41 24.58
C ASP A 4 -40.09 10.89 23.14
N GLU A 5 -41.16 10.83 22.33
CA GLU A 5 -41.06 10.36 20.94
C GLU A 5 -40.21 11.28 20.05
N ARG A 6 -40.21 12.60 20.27
CA ARG A 6 -39.34 13.51 19.48
C ARG A 6 -37.88 13.41 19.89
N GLY A 7 -37.60 13.26 21.20
CA GLY A 7 -36.25 13.09 21.71
C GLY A 7 -35.63 11.75 21.28
N TYR A 8 -36.41 10.68 21.36
CA TYR A 8 -35.99 9.33 20.99
C TYR A 8 -35.53 9.25 19.51
N VAL A 9 -36.30 9.83 18.58
CA VAL A 9 -35.94 9.85 17.14
C VAL A 9 -34.63 10.61 16.88
N THR A 10 -34.36 11.69 17.61
CA THR A 10 -33.08 12.42 17.45
C THR A 10 -31.90 11.64 18.01
N VAL A 11 -32.09 10.89 19.11
CA VAL A 11 -31.03 10.06 19.71
C VAL A 11 -30.70 8.87 18.82
N GLU A 12 -31.72 8.17 18.31
CA GLU A 12 -31.52 7.06 17.36
C GLU A 12 -30.79 7.53 16.09
N HIS A 13 -31.19 8.68 15.54
CA HIS A 13 -30.55 9.21 14.34
C HIS A 13 -29.12 9.70 14.62
N ALA A 14 -28.86 10.29 15.79
CA ALA A 14 -27.51 10.72 16.18
C ALA A 14 -26.57 9.52 16.37
N ILE A 15 -27.02 8.47 17.06
CA ILE A 15 -26.23 7.24 17.24
C ILE A 15 -26.01 6.55 15.90
N GLY A 16 -27.06 6.47 15.06
CA GLY A 16 -26.96 5.92 13.71
C GLY A 16 -25.94 6.69 12.86
N PHE A 17 -25.97 8.03 12.89
CA PHE A 17 -25.03 8.87 12.15
C PHE A 17 -23.59 8.68 12.65
N VAL A 18 -23.36 8.64 13.97
CA VAL A 18 -22.04 8.38 14.56
C VAL A 18 -21.53 7.00 14.15
N ALA A 19 -22.38 5.98 14.19
CA ALA A 19 -22.01 4.63 13.76
C ALA A 19 -21.63 4.59 12.28
N VAL A 20 -22.45 5.19 11.40
CA VAL A 20 -22.18 5.22 9.95
C VAL A 20 -20.89 5.99 9.64
N THR A 21 -20.67 7.14 10.29
CA THR A 21 -19.45 7.93 10.08
C THR A 21 -18.20 7.17 10.53
N LEU A 22 -18.26 6.42 11.65
CA LEU A 22 -17.17 5.56 12.07
C LEU A 22 -16.90 4.44 11.06
N VAL A 23 -17.94 3.75 10.56
CA VAL A 23 -17.77 2.70 9.55
C VAL A 23 -17.15 3.26 8.27
N VAL A 24 -17.63 4.40 7.78
CA VAL A 24 -17.05 5.07 6.60
C VAL A 24 -15.59 5.43 6.85
N GLY A 25 -15.26 5.94 8.03
CA GLY A 25 -13.87 6.23 8.43
C GLY A 25 -12.97 5.00 8.35
N VAL A 26 -13.44 3.85 8.86
CA VAL A 26 -12.71 2.57 8.78
C VAL A 26 -12.53 2.10 7.34
N ILE A 27 -13.58 2.18 6.51
CA ILE A 27 -13.51 1.78 5.09
C ILE A 27 -12.49 2.63 4.34
N VAL A 28 -12.52 3.96 4.54
CA VAL A 28 -11.59 4.89 3.91
C VAL A 28 -10.15 4.64 4.38
N ALA A 29 -9.93 4.32 5.65
CA ALA A 29 -8.62 3.95 6.15
C ALA A 29 -8.09 2.66 5.50
N ALA A 30 -8.94 1.63 5.39
CA ALA A 30 -8.59 0.36 4.75
C ALA A 30 -8.28 0.53 3.25
N ALA A 31 -9.07 1.35 2.54
CA ALA A 31 -8.84 1.66 1.13
C ALA A 31 -7.48 2.33 0.91
N GLN A 32 -7.11 3.30 1.76
CA GLN A 32 -5.81 3.98 1.68
C GLN A 32 -4.63 3.03 1.93
N ALA A 33 -4.77 2.12 2.89
CA ALA A 33 -3.78 1.07 3.10
C ALA A 33 -3.66 0.15 1.86
N GLY A 34 -4.80 -0.27 1.28
CA GLY A 34 -4.81 -1.10 0.06
C GLY A 34 -4.08 -0.45 -1.13
N MET A 35 -4.33 0.83 -1.39
CA MET A 35 -3.70 1.56 -2.50
C MET A 35 -2.18 1.66 -2.34
N THR A 36 -1.68 1.82 -1.11
CA THR A 36 -0.23 1.85 -0.82
C THR A 36 0.43 0.51 -1.14
N GLY A 37 -0.21 -0.61 -0.78
CA GLY A 37 0.29 -1.94 -1.12
C GLY A 37 0.31 -2.21 -2.62
N ALA A 38 -0.76 -1.83 -3.33
CA ALA A 38 -0.87 -2.01 -4.77
C ALA A 38 0.19 -1.22 -5.54
N SER A 39 0.33 0.08 -5.24
CA SER A 39 1.33 0.96 -5.86
C SER A 39 2.77 0.49 -5.61
N LEU A 40 3.06 0.05 -4.37
CA LEU A 40 4.37 -0.51 -4.05
C LEU A 40 4.65 -1.81 -4.81
N CYS A 41 3.68 -2.73 -4.89
CA CYS A 41 3.86 -3.95 -5.67
C CYS A 41 4.04 -3.67 -7.17
N GLN A 42 3.37 -2.65 -7.73
CA GLN A 42 3.58 -2.23 -9.11
C GLN A 42 5.00 -1.73 -9.33
N ALA A 43 5.52 -0.89 -8.41
CA ALA A 43 6.91 -0.42 -8.46
C ALA A 43 7.94 -1.55 -8.35
N VAL A 44 7.71 -2.52 -7.46
CA VAL A 44 8.55 -3.71 -7.33
C VAL A 44 8.54 -4.56 -8.60
N ARG A 45 7.38 -4.70 -9.26
CA ARG A 45 7.28 -5.42 -10.54
C ARG A 45 8.03 -4.71 -11.67
N GLU A 46 7.97 -3.39 -11.71
CA GLU A 46 8.73 -2.60 -12.69
C GLU A 46 10.23 -2.71 -12.44
N GLY A 47 10.65 -2.61 -11.18
CA GLY A 47 12.05 -2.84 -10.78
C GLY A 47 12.52 -4.27 -11.07
N ALA A 48 11.67 -5.27 -10.89
CA ALA A 48 12.00 -6.67 -11.20
C ALA A 48 12.17 -6.89 -12.71
N ARG A 49 11.35 -6.23 -13.54
CA ARG A 49 11.51 -6.26 -14.99
C ARG A 49 12.79 -5.57 -15.44
N ALA A 50 13.12 -4.41 -14.88
CA ALA A 50 14.39 -3.74 -15.15
C ALA A 50 15.58 -4.60 -14.70
N ALA A 51 15.45 -5.26 -13.55
CA ALA A 51 16.48 -6.11 -12.99
C ALA A 51 16.71 -7.38 -13.83
N SER A 52 15.65 -7.97 -14.39
CA SER A 52 15.75 -9.19 -15.22
C SER A 52 16.48 -8.93 -16.54
N ILE A 53 16.28 -7.76 -17.15
CA ILE A 53 16.95 -7.35 -18.40
C ILE A 53 18.41 -6.88 -18.14
N GLY A 54 18.87 -6.92 -16.88
CA GLY A 54 20.24 -6.50 -16.54
C GLY A 54 20.44 -4.98 -16.52
N ALA A 55 19.38 -4.18 -16.29
CA ALA A 55 19.54 -2.73 -16.15
C ALA A 55 20.54 -2.37 -15.04
N ALA A 56 21.31 -1.30 -15.27
CA ALA A 56 22.36 -0.84 -14.35
C ALA A 56 21.80 -0.35 -13.00
N ASP A 57 20.59 0.22 -12.99
CA ASP A 57 19.93 0.72 -11.78
C ASP A 57 18.44 0.31 -11.69
N PRO A 58 18.16 -0.95 -11.32
CA PRO A 58 16.78 -1.43 -11.14
C PRO A 58 16.10 -0.82 -9.91
N GLN A 59 16.87 -0.34 -8.93
CA GLN A 59 16.36 0.33 -7.73
C GLN A 59 15.89 1.75 -8.07
N GLY A 60 16.60 2.44 -8.95
CA GLY A 60 16.19 3.71 -9.55
C GLY A 60 14.87 3.59 -10.30
N ALA A 61 14.68 2.54 -11.09
CA ALA A 61 13.42 2.30 -11.80
C ALA A 61 12.22 2.11 -10.85
N ALA A 62 12.39 1.31 -9.78
CA ALA A 62 11.34 1.09 -8.79
C ALA A 62 11.04 2.37 -7.97
N SER A 63 12.07 3.12 -7.58
CA SER A 63 11.91 4.37 -6.83
C SER A 63 11.33 5.52 -7.66
N ALA A 64 11.58 5.54 -8.97
CA ALA A 64 10.90 6.46 -9.88
C ALA A 64 9.40 6.17 -10.00
N ALA A 65 9.01 4.88 -9.97
CA ALA A 65 7.61 4.46 -10.03
C ALA A 65 6.84 4.75 -8.72
N TYR A 66 7.48 4.60 -7.56
CA TYR A 66 6.89 4.94 -6.27
C TYR A 66 7.94 5.49 -5.27
N PRO A 67 8.16 6.82 -5.24
CA PRO A 67 9.16 7.47 -4.38
C PRO A 67 9.07 7.22 -2.87
N PRO A 68 7.86 7.03 -2.26
CA PRO A 68 7.76 6.83 -0.82
C PRO A 68 8.31 5.49 -0.31
N GLY A 69 8.64 4.55 -1.20
CA GLY A 69 9.13 3.22 -0.86
C GLY A 69 10.66 3.12 -0.78
N SER A 70 11.14 2.11 -0.07
CA SER A 70 12.53 1.65 -0.08
C SER A 70 12.63 0.31 -0.80
N TYR A 71 13.68 0.12 -1.59
CA TYR A 71 13.80 -1.01 -2.50
C TYR A 71 15.16 -1.70 -2.36
N ALA A 72 15.14 -3.03 -2.24
CA ALA A 72 16.31 -3.88 -2.19
C ALA A 72 16.26 -4.89 -3.34
N VAL A 73 17.39 -5.08 -4.01
CA VAL A 73 17.56 -6.07 -5.08
C VAL A 73 18.62 -7.08 -4.65
N ALA A 74 18.28 -8.36 -4.67
CA ALA A 74 19.21 -9.45 -4.37
C ALA A 74 19.23 -10.43 -5.55
N ARG A 75 20.43 -10.67 -6.08
CA ARG A 75 20.70 -11.65 -7.16
C ARG A 75 21.36 -12.87 -6.56
N SER A 76 20.86 -14.06 -6.90
CA SER A 76 21.42 -15.33 -6.42
C SER A 76 21.02 -16.48 -7.35
N GLY A 77 22.02 -17.21 -7.85
CA GLY A 77 21.81 -18.47 -8.58
C GLY A 77 20.96 -18.34 -9.85
N GLY A 78 21.15 -17.29 -10.65
CA GLY A 78 20.37 -17.02 -11.87
C GLY A 78 18.97 -16.43 -11.63
N TRP A 79 18.65 -16.06 -10.37
CA TRP A 79 17.40 -15.41 -10.01
C TRP A 79 17.68 -14.02 -9.46
N VAL A 80 16.79 -13.08 -9.79
CA VAL A 80 16.76 -11.74 -9.21
C VAL A 80 15.49 -11.55 -8.40
N SER A 81 15.66 -11.12 -7.16
CA SER A 81 14.57 -10.81 -6.23
C SER A 81 14.58 -9.33 -5.91
N VAL A 82 13.41 -8.69 -6.05
CA VAL A 82 13.20 -7.29 -5.72
C VAL A 82 12.21 -7.21 -4.59
N THR A 83 12.62 -6.57 -3.49
CA THR A 83 11.77 -6.31 -2.32
C THR A 83 11.55 -4.81 -2.18
N GLY A 84 10.29 -4.39 -2.06
CA GLY A 84 9.90 -3.03 -1.70
C GLY A 84 9.28 -2.99 -0.31
N THR A 85 9.55 -1.93 0.45
CA THR A 85 8.79 -1.60 1.66
C THR A 85 8.40 -0.13 1.71
N ALA A 86 7.18 0.18 2.15
CA ALA A 86 6.74 1.56 2.34
C ALA A 86 5.87 1.70 3.59
N PRO A 87 6.01 2.81 4.34
CA PRO A 87 5.13 3.09 5.47
C PRO A 87 3.72 3.46 4.96
N TYR A 88 2.68 2.91 5.60
CA TYR A 88 1.33 3.40 5.36
C TYR A 88 1.19 4.81 5.95
N ARG A 89 0.82 5.79 5.13
CA ARG A 89 0.48 7.14 5.58
C ARG A 89 -1.03 7.29 5.66
N GLY A 90 -1.56 7.27 6.87
CA GLY A 90 -2.96 7.54 7.16
C GLY A 90 -3.26 9.05 7.26
N ALA A 91 -4.54 9.38 7.32
CA ALA A 91 -5.01 10.74 7.60
C ALA A 91 -4.41 11.25 8.93
N ALA A 92 -4.09 12.55 8.98
CA ALA A 92 -3.44 13.22 10.13
C ALA A 92 -2.00 12.76 10.47
N GLY A 93 -1.27 12.18 9.52
CA GLY A 93 0.16 11.86 9.70
C GLY A 93 0.43 10.57 10.48
N TRP A 94 -0.61 9.77 10.75
CA TRP A 94 -0.47 8.45 11.34
C TRP A 94 0.32 7.52 10.42
N VAL A 95 1.45 7.01 10.90
CA VAL A 95 2.20 5.95 10.22
C VAL A 95 1.72 4.62 10.76
N GLY A 96 0.76 4.01 10.05
CA GLY A 96 0.06 2.81 10.49
C GLY A 96 0.58 1.55 9.83
N GLY A 97 1.76 1.05 10.22
CA GLY A 97 2.35 -0.19 9.69
C GLY A 97 3.22 -0.01 8.43
N ILE A 98 3.80 -1.11 7.95
CA ILE A 98 4.70 -1.14 6.78
C ILE A 98 4.15 -2.11 5.75
N ALA A 99 3.89 -1.63 4.53
CA ALA A 99 3.61 -2.47 3.37
C ALA A 99 4.92 -3.12 2.90
N ARG A 100 4.89 -4.42 2.59
CA ARG A 100 6.01 -5.15 1.99
C ARG A 100 5.55 -5.93 0.78
N CYS A 101 6.31 -5.85 -0.31
CA CYS A 101 6.10 -6.66 -1.50
C CYS A 101 7.43 -7.24 -1.98
N SER A 102 7.43 -8.49 -2.40
CA SER A 102 8.63 -9.18 -2.92
C SER A 102 8.24 -9.89 -4.21
N VAL A 103 9.07 -9.74 -5.24
CA VAL A 103 8.93 -10.43 -6.52
C VAL A 103 10.27 -11.08 -6.87
N THR A 104 10.23 -12.34 -7.27
CA THR A 104 11.40 -13.07 -7.75
C THR A 104 11.17 -13.43 -9.21
N THR A 105 12.15 -13.16 -10.06
CA THR A 105 12.15 -13.48 -11.49
C THR A 105 13.51 -14.03 -11.91
N ILE A 106 13.58 -14.65 -13.08
CA ILE A 106 14.84 -15.12 -13.67
C ILE A 106 15.70 -13.91 -14.02
N ASP A 107 17.01 -14.00 -13.82
CA ASP A 107 17.98 -13.00 -14.26
C ASP A 107 18.39 -13.32 -15.70
N GLU A 108 17.78 -12.65 -16.67
CA GLU A 108 18.08 -12.85 -18.10
C GLU A 108 19.41 -12.18 -18.50
N GLY A 109 19.93 -11.26 -17.67
CA GLY A 109 21.24 -10.63 -17.86
C GLY A 109 22.44 -11.53 -17.53
N ASP A 110 22.20 -12.64 -16.82
CA ASP A 110 23.21 -13.65 -16.47
C ASP A 110 23.10 -14.92 -17.35
N LEU A 111 22.27 -14.87 -18.41
CA LEU A 111 22.17 -15.94 -19.40
C LEU A 111 23.33 -15.82 -20.42
N PRO A 112 24.00 -16.93 -20.77
CA PRO A 112 25.15 -16.94 -21.70
C PRO A 112 24.78 -16.66 -23.16
#